data_AF-A0A8J7E1E3-F1
#
_entry.id   AF-A0A8J7E1E3-F1
#
_cell.length_a   1.000
_cell.length_b   1.000
_cell.length_c   1.000
_cell.angle_alpha   90.00
_cell.angle_beta   90.00
_cell.angle_gamma   90.00
#
_symmetry.space_group_name_H-M   'P 1'
#
loop_
_entity.id
_entity.type
_entity.pdbx_description
1 polymer ?
#
loop_
_entity_poly.entity_id
_entity_poly.type
_entity_poly.pdbx_seq_one_letter_code
_entity_poly.pdbx_strand_id
1 'polypeptide(L)'
;MNQNNFNQMRVNIPGLGCWLTLIAVVWLLGAVGLGWLVKSLVVLVVLMVAAPVLGFIGLRFWLQRNLVQSQCPVCGAGLTGIKGAATSCLNCGTVLQTQAEGFARATEDGTIDITAVDVTVDTKPILPDGD
;
A
#
# COMPACT_ATOMS: atom_id res chain seq x y z
N MET A 1 46.51 73.31 1.64
CA MET A 1 47.45 72.26 1.19
C MET A 1 47.43 71.16 2.26
N ASN A 2 47.17 69.88 2.06
CA ASN A 2 46.95 69.05 0.87
C ASN A 2 46.37 67.71 1.39
N GLN A 3 45.09 67.41 1.12
CA GLN A 3 44.42 66.15 1.47
C GLN A 3 44.46 65.19 0.27
N ASN A 4 45.55 64.45 0.08
CA ASN A 4 45.66 63.53 -1.06
C ASN A 4 46.45 62.25 -0.75
N ASN A 5 46.06 61.48 0.27
CA ASN A 5 46.62 60.12 0.40
C ASN A 5 45.67 59.11 1.07
N PHE A 6 44.44 58.99 0.55
CA PHE A 6 43.53 57.88 0.91
C PHE A 6 43.34 56.87 -0.22
N ASN A 7 44.18 56.91 -1.27
CA ASN A 7 43.96 56.16 -2.51
C ASN A 7 44.77 54.87 -2.65
N GLN A 8 45.28 54.26 -1.57
CA GLN A 8 46.13 53.07 -1.69
C GLN A 8 45.92 52.01 -0.61
N MET A 9 44.66 51.66 -0.30
CA MET A 9 44.38 50.30 0.18
C MET A 9 44.11 49.37 -1.01
N ARG A 10 45.11 49.20 -1.89
CA ARG A 10 45.11 48.07 -2.85
C ARG A 10 45.57 46.82 -2.10
N VAL A 11 44.66 46.21 -1.36
CA VAL A 11 44.86 44.91 -0.70
C VAL A 11 44.81 43.82 -1.77
N ASN A 12 45.88 43.71 -2.56
CA ASN A 12 46.05 42.65 -3.54
C ASN A 12 46.75 41.46 -2.88
N ILE A 13 46.03 40.74 -2.01
CA ILE A 13 46.50 39.47 -1.44
C ILE A 13 45.94 38.36 -2.34
N PRO A 14 46.74 37.83 -3.29
CA PRO A 14 46.30 36.78 -4.19
C PRO A 14 45.89 35.56 -3.36
N GLY A 15 44.61 35.19 -3.41
CA GLY A 15 44.03 34.06 -2.67
C GLY A 15 43.10 34.45 -1.50
N LEU A 16 43.19 35.67 -0.96
CA LEU A 16 42.32 36.08 0.16
C LEU A 16 40.85 36.17 -0.26
N GLY A 17 40.58 36.63 -1.49
CA GLY A 17 39.22 36.67 -2.04
C GLY A 17 38.59 35.29 -2.17
N CYS A 18 39.35 34.26 -2.56
CA CYS A 18 38.86 32.88 -2.68
C CYS A 18 38.53 32.28 -1.31
N TRP A 19 39.36 32.55 -0.31
CA TRP A 19 39.08 32.12 1.07
C TRP A 19 37.88 32.85 1.67
N LEU A 20 37.75 34.16 1.41
CA LEU A 20 36.60 34.96 1.83
C LEU A 20 35.31 34.49 1.20
N THR A 21 35.31 34.14 -0.10
CA THR A 21 34.12 33.60 -0.75
C THR A 21 33.76 32.22 -0.22
N LEU A 22 34.73 31.34 0.06
CA LEU A 22 34.44 30.04 0.69
C LEU A 22 33.84 30.19 2.09
N ILE A 23 34.42 31.05 2.93
CA ILE A 23 33.87 31.33 4.27
C ILE A 23 32.48 31.96 4.15
N ALA A 24 32.31 32.93 3.26
CA ALA A 24 31.01 33.57 3.03
C ALA A 24 29.97 32.56 2.56
N VAL A 25 30.32 31.65 1.63
CA VAL A 25 29.43 30.58 1.15
C VAL A 25 29.10 29.61 2.27
N VAL A 26 30.07 29.13 3.05
CA VAL A 26 29.82 28.24 4.20
C VAL A 26 28.95 28.93 5.25
N TRP A 27 29.18 30.22 5.51
CA TRP A 27 28.42 31.00 6.47
C TRP A 27 26.99 31.27 5.98
N LEU A 28 26.81 31.54 4.70
CA LEU A 28 25.52 31.76 4.06
C LEU A 28 24.75 30.44 3.92
N LEU A 29 25.42 29.33 3.59
CA LEU A 29 24.86 27.98 3.66
C LEU A 29 24.53 27.57 5.10
N GLY A 30 25.30 28.01 6.09
CA GLY A 30 24.96 27.86 7.50
C GLY A 30 23.69 28.66 7.83
N ALA A 31 23.66 29.95 7.52
CA ALA A 31 22.54 30.85 7.80
C ALA A 31 21.25 30.45 7.08
N VAL A 32 21.35 29.99 5.82
CA VAL A 32 20.21 29.56 5.00
C VAL A 32 19.85 28.08 5.26
N GLY A 33 20.85 27.23 5.46
CA GLY A 33 20.70 25.78 5.54
C GLY A 33 20.38 25.24 6.92
N LEU A 34 20.77 25.92 8.01
CA LEU A 34 20.42 25.47 9.38
C LEU A 34 18.90 25.46 9.60
N GLY A 35 18.18 26.45 9.07
CA GLY A 35 16.71 26.48 9.18
C GLY A 35 16.03 25.35 8.41
N TRP A 36 16.52 25.03 7.20
CA TRP A 36 15.97 23.95 6.38
C TRP A 36 16.32 22.56 6.94
N LEU A 37 17.56 22.38 7.39
CA LEU A 37 18.03 21.12 7.96
C LEU A 37 17.30 20.80 9.28
N VAL A 38 17.14 21.79 10.16
CA VAL A 38 16.38 21.62 11.41
C VAL A 38 14.90 21.35 11.12
N LYS A 39 14.27 22.06 10.16
CA LYS A 39 12.89 21.75 9.76
C LYS A 39 12.74 20.33 9.23
N SER A 40 13.66 19.87 8.38
CA SER A 40 13.65 18.51 7.85
C SER A 40 13.82 17.47 8.95
N LEU A 41 14.77 17.70 9.88
CA LEU A 41 14.97 16.84 11.05
C LEU A 41 13.71 16.77 11.93
N VAL A 42 13.06 17.91 12.19
CA VAL A 42 11.80 17.95 12.94
C VAL A 42 10.70 17.17 12.22
N VAL A 43 10.55 17.33 10.91
CA VAL A 43 9.57 16.56 10.11
C VAL A 43 9.88 15.06 10.17
N LEU A 44 11.14 14.66 10.07
CA LEU A 44 11.56 13.26 10.19
C LEU A 44 11.20 12.70 11.57
N VAL A 45 11.49 13.43 12.65
CA VAL A 45 11.17 13.01 14.02
C VAL A 45 9.65 12.92 14.21
N VAL A 46 8.89 13.92 13.75
CA VAL A 46 7.42 13.89 13.79
C VAL A 46 6.88 12.71 13.00
N LEU A 47 7.40 12.46 11.80
CA LEU A 47 7.03 11.29 11.00
C LEU A 47 7.39 9.99 11.72
N MET A 48 8.55 9.89 12.36
CA MET A 48 8.97 8.69 13.08
C MET A 48 8.03 8.38 14.27
N VAL A 49 7.51 9.41 14.92
CA VAL A 49 6.52 9.27 16.01
C VAL A 49 5.10 9.06 15.48
N ALA A 50 4.72 9.73 14.38
CA ALA A 50 3.39 9.65 13.79
C ALA A 50 3.20 8.38 12.94
N ALA A 51 4.26 7.86 12.32
CA ALA A 51 4.24 6.67 11.47
C ALA A 51 3.66 5.44 12.19
N PRO A 52 4.04 5.07 13.43
CA PRO A 52 3.41 3.93 14.10
C PRO A 52 1.91 4.17 14.35
N VAL A 53 1.50 5.41 14.67
CA VAL A 53 0.09 5.75 14.92
C VAL A 53 -0.73 5.65 13.64
N LEU A 54 -0.27 6.31 12.57
CA LEU A 54 -0.91 6.29 11.25
C LEU A 54 -0.89 4.89 10.65
N GLY A 55 0.21 4.15 10.83
CA GLY A 55 0.35 2.77 10.41
C GLY A 55 -0.65 1.87 11.11
N PHE A 56 -0.83 2.01 12.43
CA PHE A 56 -1.82 1.24 13.17
C PHE A 56 -3.25 1.55 12.72
N ILE A 57 -3.60 2.82 12.54
CA ILE A 57 -4.93 3.23 12.07
C ILE A 57 -5.19 2.72 10.64
N GLY A 58 -4.22 2.89 9.75
CA GLY A 58 -4.31 2.42 8.36
C GLY A 58 -4.44 0.91 8.27
N LEU A 59 -3.64 0.16 9.04
CA LEU A 59 -3.71 -1.29 9.12
C LEU A 59 -5.06 -1.74 9.68
N ARG A 60 -5.55 -1.11 10.74
CA ARG A 60 -6.85 -1.44 11.33
C ARG A 60 -8.00 -1.17 10.37
N PHE A 61 -7.97 -0.04 9.66
CA PHE A 61 -8.96 0.32 8.65
C PHE A 61 -8.93 -0.66 7.46
N TRP A 62 -7.73 -1.02 7.00
CA TRP A 62 -7.56 -1.99 5.93
C TRP A 62 -8.09 -3.37 6.33
N LEU A 63 -7.78 -3.84 7.55
CA LEU A 63 -8.35 -5.07 8.10
C LEU A 63 -9.88 -5.02 8.08
N GLN A 64 -10.49 -3.97 8.64
CA GLN A 64 -11.95 -3.84 8.69
C GLN A 64 -12.62 -3.89 7.31
N ARG A 65 -11.97 -3.35 6.28
CA ARG A 65 -12.48 -3.42 4.90
C ARG A 65 -12.18 -4.73 4.18
N ASN A 66 -11.12 -5.43 4.58
CA ASN A 66 -10.68 -6.64 3.90
C ASN A 66 -11.09 -7.93 4.62
N LEU A 67 -11.61 -7.84 5.85
CA LEU A 67 -12.20 -8.95 6.59
C LEU A 67 -13.63 -9.21 6.10
N VAL A 68 -13.86 -10.41 5.59
CA VAL A 68 -15.18 -10.94 5.25
C VAL A 68 -15.61 -11.89 6.36
N GLN A 69 -16.79 -11.65 6.93
CA GLN A 69 -17.42 -12.49 7.95
C GLN A 69 -18.64 -13.14 7.34
N SER A 70 -18.60 -14.46 7.17
CA SER A 70 -19.75 -15.23 6.67
C SER A 70 -19.75 -16.66 7.21
N GLN A 71 -20.85 -17.38 7.03
CA GLN A 71 -20.94 -18.76 7.52
C GLN A 71 -20.25 -19.73 6.57
N CYS A 72 -19.67 -20.79 7.12
CA CYS A 72 -19.14 -21.91 6.34
C CYS A 72 -20.29 -22.61 5.60
N PRO A 73 -20.25 -22.74 4.26
CA PRO A 73 -21.31 -23.43 3.51
C PRO A 73 -21.36 -24.94 3.79
N VAL A 74 -20.32 -25.52 4.43
CA VAL A 74 -20.24 -26.95 4.73
C VAL A 74 -20.78 -27.27 6.13
N CYS A 75 -20.39 -26.50 7.14
CA CYS A 75 -20.73 -26.79 8.54
C CYS A 75 -21.57 -25.71 9.24
N GLY A 76 -21.88 -24.59 8.57
CA GLY A 76 -22.66 -23.49 9.14
C GLY A 76 -21.94 -22.64 10.19
N ALA A 77 -20.70 -22.99 10.59
CA ALA A 77 -19.94 -22.23 11.58
C ALA A 77 -19.51 -20.85 11.04
N GLY A 78 -19.54 -19.82 11.89
CA GLY A 78 -19.08 -18.48 11.55
C GLY A 78 -17.57 -18.47 11.26
N LEU A 79 -17.20 -17.98 10.08
CA LEU A 79 -15.82 -17.89 9.63
C LEU A 79 -15.46 -16.44 9.34
N THR A 80 -14.20 -16.10 9.63
CA THR A 80 -13.62 -14.79 9.33
C THR A 80 -12.41 -14.98 8.45
N GLY A 81 -12.40 -14.37 7.27
CA GLY A 81 -11.32 -14.52 6.30
C GLY A 81 -10.91 -13.19 5.69
N ILE A 82 -9.68 -13.12 5.21
CA ILE A 82 -9.16 -11.95 4.49
C ILE A 82 -9.54 -12.13 3.01
N LYS A 83 -10.28 -11.19 2.43
CA LYS A 83 -10.73 -11.22 1.03
C LYS A 83 -9.58 -11.55 0.07
N GLY A 84 -9.77 -12.58 -0.76
CA GLY A 84 -8.78 -13.05 -1.74
C GLY A 84 -7.73 -14.01 -1.19
N ALA A 85 -7.80 -14.40 0.08
CA ALA A 85 -6.93 -15.41 0.68
C ALA A 85 -7.66 -16.76 0.87
N ALA A 86 -6.95 -17.87 0.67
CA ALA A 86 -7.45 -19.18 1.04
C ALA A 86 -7.43 -19.33 2.57
N THR A 87 -8.57 -19.70 3.16
CA THR A 87 -8.70 -19.90 4.61
C THR A 87 -9.25 -21.29 4.88
N SER A 88 -8.60 -22.04 5.78
CA SER A 88 -9.11 -23.32 6.26
C SER A 88 -10.14 -23.10 7.37
N CYS A 89 -11.27 -23.81 7.28
CA CYS A 89 -12.26 -23.81 8.35
C CYS A 89 -11.71 -24.59 9.56
N LEU A 90 -11.70 -23.96 10.74
CA LEU A 90 -11.26 -24.60 11.98
C LEU A 90 -12.26 -25.65 12.52
N ASN A 91 -13.50 -25.65 12.02
CA ASN A 91 -14.54 -26.58 12.48
C ASN A 91 -14.61 -27.86 11.62
N CYS A 92 -14.54 -27.74 10.29
CA CYS A 92 -14.64 -28.88 9.37
C CYS A 92 -13.35 -29.19 8.59
N GLY A 93 -12.29 -28.40 8.76
CA GLY A 93 -10.99 -28.63 8.10
C GLY A 93 -10.96 -28.33 6.60
N THR A 94 -12.06 -27.87 6.00
CA THR A 94 -12.11 -27.62 4.55
C THR A 94 -11.41 -26.31 4.17
N VAL A 95 -10.58 -26.34 3.12
CA VAL A 95 -10.00 -25.14 2.51
C VAL A 95 -11.04 -24.42 1.65
N LEU A 96 -11.29 -23.14 1.96
CA LEU A 96 -12.26 -22.31 1.27
C LEU A 96 -11.55 -21.06 0.74
N GLN A 97 -11.97 -20.58 -0.44
CA GLN A 97 -11.51 -19.30 -0.98
C GLN A 97 -12.46 -18.19 -0.52
N THR A 98 -11.89 -17.12 0.02
CA THR A 98 -12.63 -15.93 0.44
C THR A 98 -12.94 -15.05 -0.77
N GLN A 99 -14.18 -15.08 -1.24
CA GLN A 99 -14.66 -14.14 -2.26
C GLN A 99 -15.19 -12.86 -1.61
N ALA A 100 -15.44 -11.83 -2.43
CA ALA A 100 -15.82 -10.49 -1.98
C ALA A 100 -17.08 -10.45 -1.09
N GLU A 101 -17.99 -11.41 -1.27
CA GLU A 101 -19.31 -11.47 -0.62
C GLU A 101 -19.48 -12.73 0.26
N GLY A 102 -18.50 -13.64 0.32
CA GLY A 102 -18.63 -14.88 1.10
C GLY A 102 -17.53 -15.92 0.89
N PHE A 103 -17.64 -17.06 1.57
CA PHE A 103 -16.75 -18.21 1.36
C PHE A 103 -17.29 -19.12 0.27
N ALA A 104 -16.50 -19.39 -0.76
CA ALA A 104 -16.76 -20.42 -1.76
C ALA A 104 -15.77 -21.56 -1.59
N ARG A 105 -16.11 -22.75 -2.10
CA ARG A 105 -15.14 -23.85 -2.18
C ARG A 105 -13.94 -23.40 -3.02
N ALA A 106 -12.74 -23.80 -2.60
CA ALA A 106 -11.53 -23.64 -3.39
C ALA A 106 -11.59 -24.59 -4.58
N THR A 107 -12.38 -24.26 -5.59
CA THR A 107 -12.34 -24.95 -6.89
C THR A 107 -11.19 -24.35 -7.67
N GLU A 108 -10.24 -25.17 -8.09
CA GLU A 108 -9.24 -24.80 -9.10
C GLU A 108 -9.98 -24.27 -10.34
N ASP A 109 -9.49 -23.16 -10.94
CA ASP A 109 -10.02 -22.56 -12.17
C ASP A 109 -10.02 -23.62 -13.28
N GLY A 110 -11.11 -24.37 -13.44
CA GLY A 110 -11.18 -25.48 -14.40
C GLY A 110 -12.25 -26.53 -14.14
N THR A 111 -12.86 -26.61 -12.95
CA THR A 111 -13.95 -27.57 -12.70
C THR A 111 -15.31 -26.87 -12.66
N ILE A 112 -16.06 -26.98 -13.76
CA ILE A 112 -17.45 -26.54 -13.86
C ILE A 112 -18.28 -27.58 -13.09
N ASP A 113 -18.94 -27.16 -12.00
CA ASP A 113 -19.94 -27.98 -11.31
C ASP A 113 -21.16 -28.14 -12.24
N ILE A 114 -21.17 -29.19 -13.05
CA ILE A 114 -22.32 -29.55 -13.88
C ILE A 114 -23.36 -30.13 -12.95
N THR A 115 -24.38 -29.33 -12.62
CA THR A 115 -25.59 -29.83 -11.98
C THR A 115 -26.32 -30.69 -13.01
N ALA A 116 -26.20 -32.01 -12.89
CA ALA A 116 -26.89 -32.95 -13.76
C ALA A 116 -28.40 -32.79 -13.59
N VAL A 117 -29.04 -32.08 -14.52
CA VAL A 117 -30.48 -32.15 -14.71
C VAL A 117 -30.74 -33.42 -15.48
N ASP A 118 -31.35 -34.40 -14.81
CA ASP A 118 -31.81 -35.64 -15.44
C ASP A 118 -32.97 -35.27 -16.39
N VAL A 119 -32.66 -35.14 -17.69
CA VAL A 119 -33.66 -34.89 -18.71
C VAL A 119 -34.33 -36.22 -18.99
N THR A 120 -35.52 -36.43 -18.42
CA THR A 120 -36.41 -37.53 -18.81
C THR A 120 -36.77 -37.36 -20.27
N VAL A 121 -36.15 -38.16 -21.13
CA VAL A 121 -36.48 -38.25 -22.55
C VAL A 121 -37.86 -38.90 -22.66
N ASP A 122 -38.88 -38.10 -22.94
CA ASP A 122 -40.21 -38.58 -23.31
C ASP A 122 -40.11 -39.22 -24.70
N THR A 123 -40.00 -40.56 -24.71
CA THR A 123 -39.96 -41.36 -25.93
C THR A 123 -41.31 -41.27 -26.64
N LYS A 124 -41.45 -40.33 -27.57
CA LYS A 124 -42.61 -40.25 -28.46
C LYS A 124 -42.67 -41.53 -29.33
N PRO A 125 -43.73 -42.35 -29.24
CA PRO A 125 -43.86 -43.55 -30.06
C PRO A 125 -44.04 -43.16 -31.53
N ILE A 126 -43.30 -43.84 -32.40
CA ILE A 126 -43.39 -43.77 -33.85
C ILE A 126 -44.72 -44.42 -34.25
N LEU A 127 -45.58 -43.66 -34.93
CA LEU A 127 -46.76 -44.21 -35.63
C LEU A 127 -46.31 -44.64 -37.04
N PRO A 128 -46.63 -45.87 -37.50
CA PRO A 128 -46.36 -46.28 -38.86
C PRO A 128 -47.30 -45.55 -39.82
N ASP A 129 -46.72 -44.90 -40.84
CA ASP A 129 -47.46 -44.38 -41.98
C ASP A 129 -48.12 -45.55 -42.72
N GLY A 130 -49.45 -45.58 -42.68
CA GLY A 130 -50.27 -46.54 -43.43
C GLY A 130 -50.37 -46.13 -44.90
N ASP A 131 -50.12 -47.12 -45.73
CA ASP A 131 -50.30 -47.22 -47.19
C ASP A 131 -51.75 -47.04 -47.67
#